data_AF-A0A3N5VHW2-F1
#
_entry.id   AF-A0A3N5VHW2-F1
#
_cell.length_a   1.000
_cell.length_b   1.000
_cell.length_c   1.000
_cell.angle_alpha   90.00
_cell.angle_beta   90.00
_cell.angle_gamma   90.00
#
_symmetry.space_group_name_H-M   'P 1'
#
loop_
_entity.id
_entity.type
_entity.pdbx_description
1 polymer ?
#
loop_
_entity_poly.entity_id
_entity_poly.type
_entity_poly.pdbx_seq_one_letter_code
_entity_poly.pdbx_strand_id
1 'polypeptide(L)'
;MNVWFALGLTVVAGLATGVGSVIAFFANRTNYRFLSVSTGFSAGVMLYVSFVEIFYKGVDSLAEAYGDYWGHWINAASFFGGMFLIGIIDNLIPSAANPHETHAEEEIAPLHDPTAPLPDFDAVAQAGREVTPGVHDHGGRQRKLLRMGLLTAL
;
A
#
# COMPACT_ATOMS: atom_id res chain seq x y z
N MET A 1 7.79 23.14 -24.87
CA MET A 1 8.00 23.41 -23.43
C MET A 1 9.49 23.50 -23.16
N ASN A 2 9.96 24.55 -22.49
CA ASN A 2 11.38 24.64 -22.09
C ASN A 2 11.66 23.68 -20.94
N VAL A 3 12.82 23.01 -20.97
CA VAL A 3 13.23 22.03 -19.93
C VAL A 3 13.19 22.65 -18.53
N TRP A 4 13.60 23.91 -18.41
CA TRP A 4 13.53 24.69 -17.16
C TRP A 4 12.11 24.85 -16.61
N PHE A 5 11.11 24.97 -17.48
CA PHE A 5 9.72 25.09 -17.07
C PHE A 5 9.17 23.75 -16.54
N ALA A 6 9.45 22.65 -17.23
CA ALA A 6 9.07 21.31 -16.76
C ALA A 6 9.73 20.99 -15.41
N LEU A 7 11.03 21.31 -15.26
CA LEU A 7 11.76 21.12 -14.02
C LEU A 7 11.19 21.98 -12.88
N GLY A 8 10.85 23.24 -13.14
CA GLY A 8 10.17 24.10 -12.16
C GLY A 8 8.84 23.52 -11.70
N LEU A 9 8.03 22.99 -12.61
CA LEU A 9 6.74 22.38 -12.28
C LEU A 9 6.91 21.11 -11.44
N THR A 10 7.89 20.26 -11.78
CA THR A 10 8.21 19.05 -11.00
C THR A 10 8.69 19.39 -9.59
N VAL A 11 9.53 20.42 -9.43
CA VAL A 11 9.99 20.87 -8.10
C VAL A 11 8.81 21.35 -7.25
N VAL A 12 7.91 22.17 -7.81
CA VAL A 12 6.73 22.64 -7.08
C VAL A 12 5.81 21.49 -6.70
N ALA A 13 5.60 20.52 -7.59
CA ALA A 13 4.84 19.31 -7.29
C ALA A 13 5.46 18.50 -6.14
N GLY A 14 6.78 18.31 -6.15
CA GLY A 14 7.50 17.63 -5.06
C GLY A 14 7.44 18.38 -3.72
N LEU A 15 7.55 19.71 -3.76
CA LEU A 15 7.38 20.55 -2.57
C LEU A 15 5.97 20.44 -1.98
N ALA A 16 4.93 20.35 -2.82
CA ALA A 16 3.56 20.14 -2.35
C ALA A 16 3.41 18.81 -1.59
N THR A 17 4.02 17.73 -2.08
CA THR A 17 4.07 16.45 -1.33
C THR A 17 4.80 16.61 -0.01
N GLY A 18 5.94 17.30 0.01
CA GLY A 18 6.71 17.56 1.24
C GLY A 18 5.91 18.34 2.28
N VAL A 19 5.19 19.38 1.86
CA VAL A 19 4.28 20.14 2.74
C VAL A 19 3.17 19.25 3.30
N GLY A 20 2.57 18.40 2.46
CA GLY A 20 1.58 17.41 2.89
C GLY A 20 2.12 16.46 3.96
N SER A 21 3.35 15.95 3.78
CA SER A 21 4.02 15.09 4.77
C SER A 21 4.27 15.83 6.09
N VAL A 22 4.76 17.08 6.05
CA VAL A 22 4.99 17.88 7.27
C VAL A 22 3.67 18.07 8.04
N ILE A 23 2.58 18.43 7.37
CA ILE A 23 1.27 18.57 8.00
C ILE A 23 0.81 17.25 8.64
N ALA A 24 1.01 16.11 7.96
CA ALA A 24 0.69 14.80 8.49
C ALA A 24 1.54 14.42 9.72
N PHE A 25 2.82 14.82 9.78
CA PHE A 25 3.68 14.60 10.95
C PHE A 25 3.31 15.46 12.16
N PHE A 26 2.82 16.69 11.95
CA PHE A 26 2.35 17.57 13.02
C PHE A 26 0.91 17.31 13.44
N ALA A 27 0.13 16.54 12.66
CA ALA A 27 -1.17 16.08 13.08
C ALA A 27 -1.01 15.14 14.29
N ASN A 28 -1.64 15.48 15.41
CA ASN A 28 -1.62 14.65 16.61
C ASN A 28 -2.03 13.22 16.26
N ARG A 29 -1.20 12.24 16.64
CA ARG A 29 -1.36 10.80 16.31
C ARG A 29 -2.72 10.21 16.67
N THR A 30 -3.50 10.88 17.52
CA THR A 30 -4.84 10.49 17.96
C THR A 30 -6.01 11.01 17.11
N ASN A 31 -5.78 11.89 16.12
CA ASN A 31 -6.87 12.41 15.27
C ASN A 31 -7.03 11.61 13.97
N TYR A 32 -7.40 10.33 14.12
CA TYR A 32 -7.73 9.44 12.99
C TYR A 32 -8.80 10.03 12.06
N ARG A 33 -9.69 10.88 12.56
CA ARG A 33 -10.72 11.54 11.74
C ARG A 33 -10.10 12.51 10.74
N PHE A 34 -9.14 13.33 11.16
CA PHE A 34 -8.42 14.22 10.27
C PHE A 34 -7.60 13.42 9.24
N LEU A 35 -6.90 12.39 9.69
CA LEU A 35 -6.10 11.54 8.81
C LEU A 35 -6.97 10.87 7.74
N SER A 36 -8.05 10.19 8.12
CA SER A 36 -8.96 9.52 7.19
C SER A 36 -9.60 10.48 6.18
N VAL A 37 -9.99 11.69 6.62
CA VAL A 37 -10.52 12.72 5.70
C VAL A 37 -9.45 13.19 4.72
N SER A 38 -8.22 13.42 5.19
CA SER A 38 -7.11 13.86 4.32
C SER A 38 -6.69 12.78 3.31
N THR A 39 -6.60 11.53 3.73
CA THR A 39 -6.28 10.38 2.86
C THR A 39 -7.41 10.13 1.86
N GLY A 40 -8.66 10.19 2.30
CA GLY A 40 -9.84 10.07 1.43
C GLY A 40 -9.92 11.20 0.40
N PHE A 41 -9.62 12.45 0.81
CA PHE A 41 -9.54 13.59 -0.10
C PHE A 41 -8.44 13.39 -1.16
N SER A 42 -7.24 12.97 -0.75
CA SER A 42 -6.13 12.69 -1.67
C SER A 42 -6.46 11.57 -2.66
N ALA A 43 -7.04 10.47 -2.18
CA ALA A 43 -7.50 9.37 -3.03
C ALA A 43 -8.58 9.86 -4.02
N GLY A 44 -9.53 10.68 -3.57
CA GLY A 44 -10.57 11.26 -4.41
C GLY A 44 -10.03 12.16 -5.53
N VAL A 45 -9.07 13.04 -5.22
CA VAL A 45 -8.41 13.89 -6.22
C VAL A 45 -7.69 13.03 -7.26
N MET A 46 -6.98 11.98 -6.84
CA MET A 46 -6.29 11.08 -7.77
C MET A 46 -7.25 10.26 -8.64
N LEU A 47 -8.39 9.83 -8.11
CA LEU A 47 -9.43 9.18 -8.92
C LEU A 47 -10.01 10.15 -9.96
N TYR A 48 -10.29 11.39 -9.59
CA TYR A 48 -10.77 12.41 -10.53
C TYR A 48 -9.77 12.66 -11.65
N VAL A 49 -8.50 12.94 -11.31
CA VAL A 49 -7.44 13.16 -12.30
C VAL A 49 -7.29 11.94 -13.21
N SER A 50 -7.31 10.72 -12.66
CA SER A 50 -7.13 9.50 -13.44
C SER A 50 -8.29 9.26 -14.42
N PHE A 51 -9.55 9.32 -13.96
CA PHE A 51 -10.71 8.98 -14.77
C PHE A 51 -11.22 10.12 -15.65
N VAL A 52 -11.12 11.37 -15.20
CA VAL A 52 -11.71 12.51 -15.90
C VAL A 52 -10.67 13.22 -16.78
N GLU A 53 -9.42 13.32 -16.33
CA GLU A 53 -8.40 13.98 -17.14
C GLU A 53 -7.57 13.00 -17.97
N ILE A 54 -6.89 12.04 -17.32
CA ILE A 54 -5.91 11.20 -18.00
C ILE A 54 -6.61 10.19 -18.92
N PHE A 55 -7.68 9.54 -18.46
CA PHE A 55 -8.37 8.53 -19.26
C PHE A 55 -8.94 9.11 -20.57
N TYR A 56 -9.56 10.29 -20.53
CA TYR A 56 -10.11 10.94 -21.73
C TYR A 56 -9.01 11.43 -22.68
N LYS A 57 -7.94 12.06 -22.16
CA LYS A 57 -6.77 12.40 -22.98
C LYS A 57 -6.15 11.15 -23.64
N GLY A 58 -6.14 10.04 -22.91
CA GLY A 58 -5.73 8.73 -23.41
C GLY A 58 -6.61 8.26 -24.58
N VAL A 59 -7.95 8.30 -24.42
CA VAL A 59 -8.90 7.99 -25.49
C VAL A 59 -8.63 8.83 -26.74
N ASP A 60 -8.55 10.15 -26.61
CA ASP A 60 -8.39 11.05 -27.77
C ASP A 60 -7.11 10.72 -28.55
N SER A 61 -5.99 10.55 -27.84
CA SER A 61 -4.70 10.22 -28.46
C SER A 61 -4.66 8.82 -29.10
N LEU A 62 -5.37 7.85 -28.53
CA LEU A 62 -5.37 6.48 -29.02
C LEU A 62 -6.40 6.24 -30.13
N ALA A 63 -7.52 6.95 -30.09
CA ALA A 63 -8.50 6.98 -31.17
C ALA A 63 -7.91 7.63 -32.44
N GLU A 64 -7.08 8.67 -32.30
CA GLU A 64 -6.36 9.25 -33.43
C GLU A 64 -5.39 8.25 -34.08
N ALA A 65 -4.73 7.40 -33.29
CA ALA A 65 -3.75 6.44 -33.80
C ALA A 65 -4.35 5.11 -34.31
N TYR A 66 -5.42 4.59 -33.67
CA TYR A 66 -5.97 3.25 -33.93
C TYR A 66 -7.44 3.27 -34.41
N GLY A 67 -8.06 4.45 -34.53
CA GLY A 67 -9.48 4.63 -34.84
C GLY A 67 -10.38 4.49 -33.61
N ASP A 68 -11.61 5.01 -33.68
CA ASP A 68 -12.52 5.09 -32.53
C ASP A 68 -12.76 3.74 -31.85
N TYR A 69 -13.11 2.70 -32.63
CA TYR A 69 -13.47 1.40 -32.06
C TYR A 69 -12.30 0.74 -31.31
N TRP A 70 -11.13 0.63 -31.95
CA TRP A 70 -9.96 -0.03 -31.36
C TRP A 70 -9.26 0.86 -30.33
N GLY A 71 -9.25 2.18 -30.52
CA GLY A 71 -8.67 3.15 -29.60
C GLY A 71 -9.30 3.06 -28.20
N HIS A 72 -10.63 3.00 -28.11
CA HIS A 72 -11.31 2.83 -26.82
C HIS A 72 -10.93 1.52 -26.11
N TRP A 73 -10.87 0.40 -26.85
CA TRP A 73 -10.50 -0.89 -26.28
C TRP A 73 -9.06 -0.93 -25.79
N ILE A 74 -8.11 -0.41 -26.57
CA ILE A 74 -6.69 -0.39 -26.19
C ILE A 74 -6.48 0.57 -25.00
N ASN A 75 -7.21 1.68 -24.92
CA ASN A 75 -7.11 2.61 -23.79
C ASN A 75 -7.59 1.95 -22.50
N ALA A 76 -8.75 1.27 -22.54
CA ALA A 76 -9.25 0.51 -21.41
C ALA A 76 -8.28 -0.61 -21.00
N ALA A 77 -7.77 -1.38 -21.96
CA ALA A 77 -6.78 -2.43 -21.69
C ALA A 77 -5.49 -1.87 -21.07
N SER A 78 -5.02 -0.70 -21.50
CA SER A 78 -3.83 -0.04 -20.95
C SER A 78 -4.06 0.47 -19.54
N PHE A 79 -5.25 1.03 -19.26
CA PHE A 79 -5.63 1.49 -17.93
C PHE A 79 -5.66 0.33 -16.92
N PHE A 80 -6.41 -0.74 -17.22
CA PHE A 80 -6.46 -1.92 -16.37
C PHE A 80 -5.13 -2.69 -16.33
N GLY A 81 -4.38 -2.68 -17.43
CA GLY A 81 -3.02 -3.21 -17.49
C GLY A 81 -2.08 -2.50 -16.52
N GLY A 82 -2.17 -1.16 -16.43
CA GLY A 82 -1.44 -0.36 -15.44
C GLY A 82 -1.83 -0.71 -14.01
N MET A 83 -3.13 -0.87 -13.74
CA MET A 83 -3.63 -1.28 -12.41
C MET A 83 -3.11 -2.67 -12.02
N PHE A 84 -3.16 -3.63 -12.96
CA PHE A 84 -2.62 -4.97 -12.76
C PHE A 84 -1.11 -4.96 -12.53
N LEU A 85 -0.36 -4.16 -13.29
CA LEU A 85 1.08 -4.00 -13.12
C LEU A 85 1.43 -3.47 -11.73
N ILE A 86 0.70 -2.46 -11.23
CA ILE A 86 0.89 -1.94 -9.87
C ILE A 86 0.64 -3.04 -8.84
N GLY A 87 -0.41 -3.85 -9.03
CA GLY A 87 -0.69 -5.00 -8.15
C GLY A 87 0.40 -6.06 -8.16
N ILE A 88 1.03 -6.32 -9.31
CA ILE A 88 2.21 -7.20 -9.40
C ILE A 88 3.39 -6.59 -8.63
N ILE A 89 3.65 -5.30 -8.81
CA ILE A 89 4.75 -4.60 -8.14
C ILE A 89 4.56 -4.67 -6.62
N ASP A 90 3.34 -4.43 -6.14
CA ASP A 90 3.01 -4.48 -4.71
C ASP A 90 3.19 -5.89 -4.13
N ASN A 91 2.77 -6.93 -4.84
CA ASN A 91 2.97 -8.33 -4.44
C ASN A 91 4.46 -8.72 -4.41
N LEU A 92 5.27 -8.14 -5.30
CA LEU A 92 6.70 -8.42 -5.38
C LEU A 92 7.50 -7.74 -4.25
N ILE A 93 6.92 -6.74 -3.58
CA ILE A 93 7.51 -6.08 -2.41
C ILE A 93 7.21 -6.94 -1.17
N PRO A 94 8.23 -7.51 -0.48
CA PRO A 94 8.01 -8.39 0.66
C PRO A 94 7.19 -7.70 1.78
N SER A 95 6.18 -8.40 2.30
CA SER A 95 5.22 -7.89 3.31
C SER A 95 5.85 -7.29 4.56
N ALA A 96 7.01 -7.79 5.01
CA ALA A 96 7.77 -7.23 6.14
C ALA A 96 8.25 -5.78 5.95
N ALA A 97 8.24 -5.26 4.72
CA ALA A 97 8.59 -3.88 4.39
C ALA A 97 7.44 -3.11 3.74
N ASN A 98 6.25 -3.72 3.60
CA ASN A 98 5.12 -3.12 2.90
C ASN A 98 4.25 -2.31 3.88
N PRO A 99 4.25 -0.96 3.82
CA PRO A 99 3.46 -0.12 4.72
C PRO A 99 1.94 -0.20 4.45
N HIS A 100 1.53 -0.93 3.40
CA HIS A 100 0.14 -1.10 2.99
C HIS A 100 -0.57 -2.26 3.71
N GLU A 101 0.14 -3.09 4.48
CA GLU A 101 -0.50 -4.00 5.43
C GLU A 101 -0.91 -3.22 6.68
N THR A 102 -2.22 -3.13 6.91
CA THR A 102 -2.79 -2.59 8.14
C THR A 102 -2.44 -3.53 9.30
N HIS A 103 -1.38 -3.21 10.02
CA HIS A 103 -1.05 -3.88 11.27
C HIS A 103 -2.16 -3.57 12.27
N ALA A 104 -2.71 -4.59 12.91
CA ALA A 104 -3.78 -4.42 13.89
C ALA A 104 -3.30 -3.50 15.04
N GLU A 105 -4.16 -2.61 15.55
CA GLU A 105 -3.82 -1.72 16.67
C GLU A 105 -3.36 -2.51 17.91
N GLU A 106 -3.80 -3.77 18.03
CA GLU A 106 -3.43 -4.72 19.07
C GLU A 106 -1.95 -5.14 19.02
N GLU A 107 -1.33 -5.18 17.83
CA GLU A 107 0.10 -5.51 17.67
C GLU A 107 1.03 -4.33 18.02
N ILE A 108 0.55 -3.10 17.83
CA ILE A 108 1.31 -1.86 18.10
C ILE A 108 1.01 -1.26 19.48
N ALA A 109 -0.05 -1.71 20.17
CA ALA A 109 -0.41 -1.25 21.52
C ALA A 109 0.74 -1.36 22.54
N PRO A 110 1.56 -2.43 22.56
CA PRO A 110 2.69 -2.54 23.50
C PRO A 110 3.81 -1.51 23.28
N LEU A 111 3.87 -0.88 22.10
CA LEU A 111 4.86 0.17 21.80
C LEU A 111 4.51 1.52 22.43
N HIS A 112 3.24 1.74 22.76
CA HIS A 112 2.73 2.99 23.31
C HIS A 112 2.22 2.85 24.75
N ASP A 113 1.86 1.63 25.17
CA ASP A 113 1.43 1.30 26.52
C ASP A 113 2.20 0.07 27.04
N PRO A 114 3.14 0.24 28.00
CA PRO A 114 3.89 -0.86 28.60
C PRO A 114 3.02 -1.85 29.40
N THR A 115 1.77 -1.49 29.68
CA THR A 115 0.80 -2.33 30.39
C THR A 115 -0.11 -3.13 29.45
N ALA A 116 -0.02 -2.88 28.14
CA ALA A 116 -0.76 -3.65 27.15
C ALA A 116 -0.29 -5.12 27.12
N PRO A 117 -1.22 -6.09 27.01
CA PRO A 117 -0.85 -7.50 26.83
C PRO A 117 0.02 -7.66 25.60
N LEU A 118 1.16 -8.34 25.73
CA LEU A 118 1.93 -8.74 24.55
C LEU A 118 1.09 -9.70 23.71
N PRO A 119 1.07 -9.56 22.38
CA PRO A 119 0.36 -10.50 21.51
C PRO A 119 0.84 -11.93 21.78
N ASP A 120 -0.08 -12.86 21.96
CA ASP A 120 0.22 -14.27 22.15
C ASP A 120 0.51 -14.92 20.79
N PHE A 121 1.75 -14.74 20.34
CA PHE A 121 2.23 -15.27 19.06
C PHE A 121 2.16 -16.81 18.99
N ASP A 122 2.17 -17.50 20.13
CA ASP A 122 2.09 -18.97 20.20
C ASP A 122 0.66 -19.47 20.01
N ALA A 123 -0.35 -18.77 20.54
CA ALA A 123 -1.77 -19.08 20.32
C ALA A 123 -2.21 -18.82 18.87
N VAL A 124 -1.72 -17.74 18.25
CA VAL A 124 -1.98 -17.40 16.85
C VAL A 124 -1.39 -18.45 15.90
N ALA A 125 -0.16 -18.91 16.15
CA ALA A 125 0.49 -19.95 15.36
C ALA A 125 -0.21 -21.32 15.48
N GLN A 126 -0.83 -21.60 16.63
CA GLN A 126 -1.57 -22.84 16.89
C GLN A 126 -2.99 -22.85 16.31
N ALA A 127 -3.61 -21.68 16.10
CA ALA A 127 -5.02 -21.57 15.73
C ALA A 127 -5.35 -21.99 14.29
N GLY A 128 -4.37 -22.11 13.38
CA GLY A 128 -4.44 -22.86 12.12
C GLY A 128 -5.58 -22.60 11.11
N ARG A 129 -6.61 -21.79 11.39
CA ARG A 129 -7.80 -21.66 10.53
C ARG A 129 -8.73 -20.50 10.89
N GLU A 130 -8.21 -19.28 10.88
CA GLU A 130 -8.91 -18.05 10.45
C GLU A 130 -7.90 -16.92 10.62
N VAL A 131 -7.05 -16.73 9.61
CA VAL A 131 -6.14 -15.60 9.58
C VAL A 131 -6.98 -14.39 9.17
N THR A 132 -7.42 -13.61 10.16
CA THR A 132 -7.85 -12.24 9.92
C THR A 132 -6.71 -11.52 9.20
N PRO A 133 -6.94 -10.86 8.05
CA PRO A 133 -5.87 -10.15 7.34
C PRO A 133 -5.24 -9.11 8.28
N GLY A 134 -3.92 -9.21 8.54
CA GLY A 134 -3.19 -8.30 9.44
C GLY A 134 -2.55 -8.94 10.68
N VAL A 135 -2.55 -10.27 10.81
CA VAL A 135 -1.78 -11.00 11.82
C VAL A 135 -0.77 -11.90 11.11
N HIS A 136 0.49 -11.45 10.96
CA HIS A 136 1.49 -12.21 10.21
C HIS A 136 2.53 -12.91 11.08
N ASP A 137 2.65 -14.20 10.79
CA ASP A 137 3.51 -15.24 11.34
C ASP A 137 5.02 -14.96 11.09
N HIS A 138 5.82 -15.04 12.16
CA HIS A 138 7.28 -15.09 12.09
C HIS A 138 7.85 -16.48 12.44
N GLY A 139 7.24 -17.55 11.92
CA GLY A 139 7.66 -18.95 12.09
C GLY A 139 8.86 -19.40 11.23
N GLY A 140 9.85 -18.54 10.99
CA GLY A 140 11.01 -18.86 10.14
C GLY A 140 12.14 -19.67 10.78
N ARG A 141 12.08 -20.04 12.08
CA ARG A 141 13.31 -20.42 12.81
C ARG A 141 13.25 -21.61 13.78
N GLN A 142 12.39 -22.61 13.57
CA GLN A 142 12.36 -23.80 14.46
C GLN A 142 12.66 -25.17 13.82
N ARG A 143 13.13 -25.25 12.57
CA ARG A 143 13.52 -26.54 11.96
C ARG A 143 14.70 -27.26 12.64
N LYS A 144 15.42 -26.59 13.55
CA LYS A 144 16.60 -27.14 14.23
C LYS A 144 16.29 -27.84 15.57
N LEU A 145 15.12 -27.63 16.16
CA LEU A 145 14.75 -28.22 17.46
C LEU A 145 14.12 -29.62 17.32
N LEU A 146 13.58 -29.96 16.15
CA LEU A 146 12.94 -31.26 15.86
C LEU A 146 13.91 -32.45 15.84
N ARG A 147 15.23 -32.22 15.88
CA ARG A 147 16.23 -33.31 15.86
C ARG A 147 16.69 -33.76 17.25
N MET A 148 16.33 -33.06 18.32
CA MET A 148 16.75 -33.43 19.69
C MET A 148 15.77 -34.36 20.41
N GLY A 149 14.48 -34.34 20.06
CA GLY A 149 13.45 -35.16 20.74
C GLY A 149 13.28 -36.59 20.21
N LEU A 150 13.81 -36.91 19.03
CA LEU A 150 13.62 -38.23 18.40
C LEU A 150 14.61 -39.31 18.91
N LEU A 151 15.61 -38.94 19.70
CA LEU A 151 16.65 -39.86 20.21
C LEU A 151 16.51 -40.21 21.70
N THR A 152 15.56 -39.60 22.41
CA THR A 152 15.30 -39.85 23.84
C THR A 152 14.10 -40.78 24.10
N ALA A 153 13.54 -41.37 23.05
CA ALA A 153 12.39 -42.28 23.12
C ALA A 153 12.69 -43.71 22.62
N LEU A 154 13.97 -44.12 22.64
CA LEU A 154 14.33 -45.54 22.65
C LEU A 154 14.40 -46.04 24.10
#